data_AF-A0A6J4K627-F1
#
_entry.id   AF-A0A6J4K627-F1
#
_cell.length_a   1.000
_cell.length_b   1.000
_cell.length_c   1.000
_cell.angle_alpha   90.00
_cell.angle_beta   90.00
_cell.angle_gamma   90.00
#
_symmetry.space_group_name_H-M   'P 1'
#
loop_
_entity.id
_entity.type
_entity.pdbx_description
1 polymer ?
#
loop_
_entity_poly.entity_id
_entity_poly.type
_entity_poly.pdbx_seq_one_letter_code
_entity_poly.pdbx_strand_id
1 'polypeptide(L)'
;MKLNRLADLYADPGPFASAYVEVSREQEDGDRLAELQARAARDGLVAQGAPEELAQQVADRLATSTHEGGTVSRCVVASERGVLLDALTSRHHAQPTVTYDVLPDIATWLADESLLV
;
A
#
# COMPACT_ATOMS: atom_id res chain seq x y z
N MET A 1 18.98 5.31 6.56
CA MET A 1 17.88 4.38 6.92
C MET A 1 16.85 4.20 5.81
N LYS A 2 16.45 5.24 5.03
CA LYS A 2 15.53 5.11 3.88
C LYS A 2 16.06 4.21 2.75
N LEU A 3 17.33 4.40 2.36
CA LEU A 3 17.96 3.60 1.30
C LEU A 3 18.07 2.11 1.64
N ASN A 4 18.26 1.77 2.92
CA ASN A 4 18.36 0.37 3.35
C ASN A 4 17.03 -0.37 3.19
N ARG A 5 15.88 0.26 3.53
CA ARG A 5 14.57 -0.34 3.30
C ARG A 5 14.27 -0.58 1.81
N LEU A 6 14.68 0.36 0.95
CA LEU A 6 14.54 0.18 -0.49
C LEU A 6 15.47 -0.93 -1.00
N ALA A 7 16.70 -1.00 -0.50
CA ALA A 7 17.63 -2.07 -0.84
C ALA A 7 17.07 -3.45 -0.47
N ASP A 8 16.45 -3.58 0.72
CA ASP A 8 15.81 -4.83 1.16
C ASP A 8 14.60 -5.19 0.28
N LEU A 9 13.78 -4.20 -0.10
CA LEU A 9 12.65 -4.40 -1.01
C LEU A 9 13.11 -4.92 -2.38
N TYR A 10 14.17 -4.33 -2.96
CA TYR A 10 14.71 -4.76 -4.25
C TYR A 10 15.63 -5.99 -4.17
N ALA A 11 15.94 -6.49 -2.98
CA ALA A 11 16.64 -7.77 -2.79
C ALA A 11 15.70 -8.97 -2.92
N ASP A 12 14.38 -8.75 -2.86
CA ASP A 12 13.38 -9.78 -3.12
C ASP A 12 13.24 -10.01 -4.64
N PRO A 13 13.12 -11.26 -5.11
CA PRO A 13 12.95 -11.54 -6.54
C PRO A 13 11.56 -11.19 -7.06
N GLY A 14 10.57 -10.94 -6.20
CA GLY A 14 9.18 -10.74 -6.60
C GLY A 14 8.50 -12.05 -7.06
N PRO A 15 7.35 -11.95 -7.75
CA PRO A 15 6.62 -10.73 -8.09
C PRO A 15 6.05 -10.00 -6.86
N PHE A 16 5.68 -8.74 -7.04
CA PHE A 16 5.27 -7.82 -5.98
C PHE A 16 3.82 -7.43 -6.14
N ALA A 17 3.05 -7.56 -5.07
CA ALA A 17 1.76 -6.89 -4.91
C ALA A 17 1.98 -5.53 -4.26
N SER A 18 1.77 -4.45 -5.02
CA SER A 18 1.98 -3.08 -4.57
C SER A 18 0.64 -2.34 -4.51
N ALA A 19 0.40 -1.64 -3.42
CA ALA A 19 -0.77 -0.78 -3.26
C ALA A 19 -0.39 0.52 -2.56
N TYR A 20 -0.81 1.65 -3.09
CA TYR A 20 -0.73 2.95 -2.42
C TYR A 20 -2.10 3.61 -2.46
N VAL A 21 -2.74 3.69 -1.30
CA VAL A 21 -4.16 4.03 -1.19
C VAL A 21 -4.39 4.94 0.00
N GLU A 22 -5.33 5.87 -0.14
CA GLU A 22 -5.81 6.66 0.99
C GLU A 22 -6.66 5.81 1.95
N VAL A 23 -6.30 5.86 3.23
CA VAL A 23 -6.91 5.09 4.34
C VAL A 23 -7.32 6.01 5.50
N SER A 24 -7.62 7.27 5.20
CA SER A 24 -8.07 8.31 6.15
C SER A 24 -9.32 7.88 6.93
N ARG A 25 -9.32 8.12 8.25
CA ARG A 25 -10.42 7.73 9.17
C ARG A 25 -11.05 8.88 9.95
N GLU A 26 -10.70 10.12 9.66
CA GLU A 26 -11.17 11.29 10.44
C GLU A 26 -12.68 11.57 10.30
N GLN A 27 -13.26 11.24 9.14
CA GLN A 27 -14.67 11.46 8.86
C GLN A 27 -15.57 10.35 9.42
N GLU A 28 -16.87 10.63 9.55
CA GLU A 28 -17.88 9.72 10.14
C GLU A 28 -17.87 8.31 9.54
N ASP A 29 -17.71 8.19 8.21
CA ASP A 29 -17.65 6.92 7.49
C ASP A 29 -16.21 6.45 7.20
N GLY A 30 -15.20 7.02 7.87
CA GLY A 30 -13.78 6.82 7.58
C GLY A 30 -13.34 5.35 7.64
N ASP A 31 -13.76 4.62 8.68
CA ASP A 31 -13.45 3.19 8.84
C ASP A 31 -14.00 2.36 7.68
N ARG A 32 -15.27 2.61 7.31
CA ARG A 32 -15.94 1.92 6.22
C ARG A 32 -15.27 2.23 4.88
N LEU A 33 -14.89 3.48 4.64
CA LEU A 33 -14.21 3.88 3.42
C LEU A 33 -12.83 3.23 3.31
N ALA A 34 -12.05 3.17 4.40
CA ALA A 34 -10.77 2.46 4.43
C ALA A 34 -10.94 0.96 4.12
N GLU A 35 -11.96 0.30 4.66
CA GLU A 35 -12.28 -1.10 4.35
C GLU A 35 -12.67 -1.32 2.88
N LEU A 36 -13.46 -0.40 2.31
CA LEU A 36 -13.85 -0.45 0.90
C LEU A 36 -12.62 -0.29 -0.02
N GLN A 37 -11.72 0.63 0.32
CA GLN A 37 -10.47 0.84 -0.41
C GLN A 37 -9.56 -0.40 -0.33
N ALA A 38 -9.43 -1.00 0.86
CA ALA A 38 -8.67 -2.24 1.04
C ALA A 38 -9.23 -3.39 0.19
N ARG A 39 -10.56 -3.54 0.15
CA ARG A 39 -11.23 -4.54 -0.70
C ARG A 39 -11.01 -4.25 -2.18
N ALA A 40 -11.14 -3.00 -2.61
CA ALA A 40 -10.89 -2.63 -4.00
C ALA A 40 -9.44 -2.93 -4.43
N ALA A 41 -8.46 -2.69 -3.54
CA ALA A 41 -7.06 -3.05 -3.79
C ALA A 41 -6.88 -4.57 -3.91
N ARG A 42 -7.48 -5.37 -3.02
CA ARG A 42 -7.48 -6.85 -3.14
C ARG A 42 -8.01 -7.30 -4.49
N ASP A 43 -9.19 -6.83 -4.86
CA ASP A 43 -9.87 -7.26 -6.08
C ASP A 43 -9.08 -6.81 -7.33
N GLY A 44 -8.48 -5.62 -7.28
CA GLY A 44 -7.57 -5.13 -8.31
C GLY A 44 -6.30 -5.97 -8.47
N LEU A 45 -5.68 -6.43 -7.39
CA LEU A 45 -4.51 -7.32 -7.42
C LEU A 45 -4.88 -8.70 -7.99
N VAL A 46 -5.99 -9.29 -7.51
CA VAL A 46 -6.46 -10.59 -8.00
C VAL A 46 -6.79 -10.52 -9.50
N ALA A 47 -7.43 -9.44 -9.96
CA ALA A 47 -7.72 -9.24 -11.38
C ALA A 47 -6.45 -9.16 -12.26
N GLN A 48 -5.31 -8.78 -11.67
CA GLN A 48 -4.00 -8.75 -12.33
C GLN A 48 -3.25 -10.08 -12.23
N GLY A 49 -3.82 -11.09 -11.58
CA GLY A 49 -3.22 -12.43 -11.43
C GLY A 49 -2.40 -12.63 -10.16
N ALA A 50 -2.50 -11.73 -9.18
CA ALA A 50 -1.91 -11.95 -7.87
C ALA A 50 -2.57 -13.15 -7.16
N PRO A 51 -1.81 -14.01 -6.46
CA PRO A 51 -2.38 -15.01 -5.56
C PRO A 51 -3.32 -14.36 -4.54
N GLU A 52 -4.49 -14.97 -4.31
CA GLU A 52 -5.51 -14.39 -3.41
C GLU A 52 -4.99 -14.16 -1.99
N GLU A 53 -4.16 -15.06 -1.48
CA GLU A 53 -3.55 -14.96 -0.14
C GLU A 53 -2.58 -13.77 -0.05
N LEU A 54 -1.85 -13.49 -1.13
CA LEU A 54 -0.97 -12.33 -1.21
C LEU A 54 -1.78 -11.03 -1.30
N ALA A 55 -2.80 -11.00 -2.15
CA ALA A 55 -3.72 -9.86 -2.27
C ALA A 55 -4.45 -9.58 -0.94
N GLN A 56 -4.83 -10.63 -0.21
CA GLN A 56 -5.47 -10.51 1.10
C GLN A 56 -4.49 -9.93 2.13
N GLN A 57 -3.23 -10.36 2.15
CA GLN A 57 -2.21 -9.78 3.05
C GLN A 57 -2.06 -8.27 2.85
N VAL A 58 -2.07 -7.80 1.60
CA VAL A 58 -2.03 -6.36 1.30
C VAL A 58 -3.28 -5.66 1.83
N ALA A 59 -4.46 -6.22 1.55
CA ALA A 59 -5.73 -5.65 1.99
C ALA A 59 -5.85 -5.56 3.51
N ASP A 60 -5.41 -6.59 4.24
CA ASP A 60 -5.42 -6.61 5.71
C ASP A 60 -4.55 -5.48 6.29
N ARG A 61 -3.40 -5.19 5.67
CA ARG A 61 -2.58 -4.03 6.04
C ARG A 61 -3.30 -2.72 5.73
N LEU A 62 -3.88 -2.55 4.55
CA LEU A 62 -4.64 -1.34 4.22
C LEU A 62 -5.82 -1.10 5.18
N ALA A 63 -6.51 -2.16 5.60
CA ALA A 63 -7.64 -2.10 6.53
C ALA A 63 -7.23 -1.92 8.01
N THR A 64 -5.94 -2.06 8.35
CA THR A 64 -5.47 -1.89 9.72
C THR A 64 -5.50 -0.41 10.12
N SER A 65 -6.10 -0.08 11.27
CA SER A 65 -6.12 1.29 11.81
C SER A 65 -4.70 1.83 11.98
N THR A 66 -4.47 3.04 11.49
CA THR A 66 -3.20 3.75 11.58
C THR A 66 -3.04 4.49 12.91
N HIS A 67 -4.14 4.74 13.63
CA HIS A 67 -4.21 5.63 14.80
C HIS A 67 -3.74 7.08 14.53
N GLU A 68 -3.58 7.43 13.26
CA GLU A 68 -3.22 8.77 12.80
C GLU A 68 -4.49 9.59 12.50
N GLY A 69 -4.50 10.86 12.90
CA GLY A 69 -5.57 11.79 12.54
C GLY A 69 -5.32 12.45 11.19
N GLY A 70 -6.38 12.96 10.56
CA GLY A 70 -6.28 13.67 9.29
C GLY A 70 -6.20 12.76 8.06
N THR A 71 -5.75 13.36 6.95
CA THR A 71 -5.51 12.64 5.70
C THR A 71 -4.32 11.70 5.83
N VAL A 72 -4.53 10.42 5.54
CA VAL A 72 -3.50 9.38 5.63
C VAL A 72 -3.58 8.45 4.44
N SER A 73 -2.47 8.30 3.73
CA SER A 73 -2.29 7.26 2.71
C SER A 73 -1.29 6.21 3.18
N ARG A 74 -1.49 4.96 2.75
CA ARG A 74 -0.66 3.83 3.11
C ARG A 74 -0.13 3.13 1.86
N CYS A 75 1.19 3.00 1.79
CA CYS A 75 1.87 2.21 0.77
C CYS A 75 2.22 0.85 1.39
N VAL A 76 1.74 -0.22 0.75
CA VAL A 76 2.02 -1.60 1.12
C VAL A 76 2.63 -2.30 -0.09
N VAL A 77 3.75 -2.96 0.11
CA VAL A 77 4.34 -3.86 -0.89
C VAL A 77 4.59 -5.21 -0.24
N ALA A 78 4.15 -6.28 -0.89
CA ALA A 78 4.32 -7.64 -0.44
C ALA A 78 4.78 -8.56 -1.57
N SER A 79 5.50 -9.62 -1.21
CA SER A 79 5.81 -10.76 -2.07
C SER A 79 5.39 -12.07 -1.39
N GLU A 80 5.74 -13.22 -1.97
CA GLU A 80 5.57 -14.52 -1.33
C GLU A 80 6.23 -14.62 0.05
N ARG A 81 7.22 -13.77 0.34
CA ARG A 81 7.93 -13.72 1.63
C ARG A 81 7.20 -12.88 2.68
N GLY A 82 6.08 -12.26 2.30
CA GLY A 82 5.26 -11.41 3.14
C GLY A 82 5.41 -9.93 2.82
N VAL A 83 4.99 -9.09 3.76
CA VAL A 83 5.00 -7.62 3.61
C VAL A 83 6.41 -7.07 3.75
N LEU A 84 6.91 -6.46 2.68
CA LEU A 84 8.27 -5.90 2.56
C LEU A 84 8.29 -4.39 2.81
N LEU A 85 7.20 -3.69 2.47
CA LEU A 85 7.00 -2.27 2.75
C LEU A 85 5.63 -2.04 3.36
N ASP A 86 5.60 -1.22 4.40
CA ASP A 86 4.39 -0.76 5.07
C ASP A 86 4.66 0.66 5.59
N ALA A 87 4.22 1.66 4.82
CA ALA A 87 4.58 3.06 5.05
C ALA A 87 3.36 3.96 4.99
N LEU A 88 3.33 4.97 5.86
CA LEU A 88 2.27 5.98 5.91
C LEU A 88 2.78 7.33 5.39
N THR A 89 1.89 8.09 4.76
CA THR A 89 2.11 9.48 4.36
C THR A 89 0.88 10.32 4.73
N SER A 90 1.08 11.60 5.00
CA SER A 90 0.00 12.57 5.24
C SER A 90 -0.47 13.26 3.95
N ARG A 91 -0.39 12.57 2.81
CA ARG A 91 -0.80 13.08 1.50
C ARG A 91 -2.12 12.45 1.05
N HIS A 92 -2.97 13.27 0.46
CA HIS A 92 -4.19 12.81 -0.21
C HIS A 92 -3.82 12.21 -1.55
N HIS A 93 -4.19 10.95 -1.78
CA HIS A 93 -3.94 10.27 -3.05
C HIS A 93 -5.26 9.94 -3.72
N ALA A 94 -5.69 10.82 -4.63
CA ALA A 94 -7.02 10.77 -5.25
C ALA A 94 -7.29 9.50 -6.08
N GLN A 95 -6.23 8.86 -6.57
CA GLN A 95 -6.32 7.67 -7.39
C GLN A 95 -5.46 6.59 -6.76
N PRO A 96 -6.02 5.49 -6.24
CA PRO A 96 -5.22 4.41 -5.70
C PRO A 96 -4.32 3.80 -6.78
N THR A 97 -3.06 3.56 -6.45
CA THR A 97 -2.15 2.78 -7.29
C THR A 97 -2.20 1.34 -6.81
N VAL A 98 -2.51 0.38 -7.69
CA VAL A 98 -2.61 -1.05 -7.36
C VAL A 98 -2.03 -1.86 -8.51
N THR A 99 -0.92 -2.55 -8.26
CA THR A 99 -0.18 -3.29 -9.30
C THR A 99 0.33 -4.64 -8.80
N TYR A 100 0.32 -5.63 -9.70
CA TYR A 100 1.02 -6.90 -9.51
C TYR A 100 2.00 -7.15 -10.66
N ASP A 101 3.30 -7.02 -10.38
CA ASP A 101 4.35 -7.05 -11.41
C ASP A 101 5.70 -7.54 -10.86
N VAL A 102 6.69 -7.72 -11.73
CA VAL A 102 8.07 -8.17 -11.40
C VAL A 102 8.88 -7.11 -10.65
N LEU A 103 8.46 -5.84 -10.69
CA LEU A 103 9.05 -4.75 -9.91
C LEU A 103 8.00 -4.14 -8.98
N PRO A 104 8.39 -3.69 -7.79
CA PRO A 104 7.49 -3.00 -6.89
C PRO A 104 7.14 -1.61 -7.44
N ASP A 105 5.85 -1.26 -7.46
CA ASP A 105 5.37 0.07 -7.84
C ASP A 105 5.30 0.98 -6.62
N ILE A 106 6.37 1.73 -6.41
CA ILE A 106 6.52 2.65 -5.28
C ILE A 106 6.80 4.09 -5.74
N ALA A 107 6.71 4.36 -7.04
CA ALA A 107 7.14 5.64 -7.60
C ALA A 107 6.33 6.82 -7.02
N THR A 108 5.01 6.67 -6.96
CA THR A 108 4.12 7.70 -6.42
C THR A 108 4.33 7.91 -4.91
N TRP A 109 4.47 6.82 -4.15
CA TRP A 109 4.77 6.91 -2.72
C TRP A 109 6.12 7.59 -2.48
N LEU A 110 7.14 7.24 -3.25
CA LEU A 110 8.48 7.82 -3.12
C LEU A 110 8.45 9.33 -3.42
N ALA A 111 7.67 9.75 -4.41
CA ALA A 111 7.47 11.17 -4.71
C ALA A 111 6.83 11.90 -3.53
N ASP A 112 5.74 11.37 -2.97
CA ASP A 112 5.05 11.95 -1.82
C ASP A 112 5.93 12.01 -0.57
N GLU A 113 6.73 10.97 -0.32
CA GLU A 113 7.65 10.90 0.82
C GLU A 113 8.84 11.87 0.64
N SER A 114 9.32 12.07 -0.58
CA SER A 114 10.45 12.96 -0.90
C SER A 114 10.12 14.44 -0.75
N LEU A 115 8.83 14.80 -0.78
CA LEU A 115 8.34 16.17 -0.63
C LEU A 115 8.11 16.59 0.83
N LEU A 116 8.56 15.79 1.81
CA LEU A 116 8.49 16.06 3.24
C LEU A 116 9.79 16.70 3.80
N VAL A 117 10.59 17.37 2.93
CA VAL A 117 11.81 18.11 3.33
C VAL A 117 11.46 19.50 3.81
#